data_AF-A0AA38F5M6-F1
#
_entry.id   AF-A0AA38F5M6-F1
#
_cell.length_a   1.000
_cell.length_b   1.000
_cell.length_c   1.000
_cell.angle_alpha   90.00
_cell.angle_beta   90.00
_cell.angle_gamma   90.00
#
_symmetry.space_group_name_H-M   'P 1'
#
loop_
_entity.id
_entity.type
_entity.pdbx_description
1 polymer ?
#
loop_
_entity_poly.entity_id
_entity_poly.type
_entity_poly.pdbx_seq_one_letter_code
_entity_poly.pdbx_strand_id
1 'polypeptide(L)'
;MEKKSLLQWTMLMLSCASLSIGVIAGPLLAKFYFRRAGGNRAWLPAFLQTAGWPLLLIPIWISSCYNKKQGCHFQTVHVTLKLFIASFGIGMLIGMDNTLYSWGLRYLPLSTSAMVFATQLGFNAVFGYLIVRQKFTPFSINAIILLTFGTSVLSFNGSSDRPEGVSQEHYVLGFILTASAAGLYGLILPLIELTYRETSLQITYTLVMEMQLIMSFSASIVCTIGMVVYKDIPAMVREANASQLGQGLYYTSLLACAVCWQLFFIGVFGVIFLSNSLLSGVIIAFYIPVNQMLAVFVYDDEFDSGKAMAMGLAFWGFVSYLYGEYRSYVTQVENHESSLSDSESASLREDKPDEMDAV
;
A
#
# COMPACT_ATOMS: atom_id res chain seq x y z
N MET A 1 2.24 3.24 22.05
CA MET A 1 2.37 4.33 21.04
C MET A 1 2.02 5.64 21.73
N GLU A 2 2.81 6.70 21.55
CA GLU A 2 2.49 8.05 22.07
C GLU A 2 1.09 8.50 21.62
N LYS A 3 0.42 9.30 22.46
CA LYS A 3 -0.92 9.85 22.17
C LYS A 3 -0.87 10.61 20.86
N LYS A 4 -1.55 10.11 19.83
CA LYS A 4 -1.52 10.75 18.50
C LYS A 4 -2.13 12.14 18.57
N SER A 5 -1.39 13.14 18.09
CA SER A 5 -1.93 14.50 17.97
C SER A 5 -3.04 14.55 16.92
N LEU A 6 -3.91 15.57 17.00
CA LEU A 6 -4.96 15.81 15.98
C LEU A 6 -4.36 15.84 14.56
N LEU A 7 -3.15 16.39 14.41
CA LEU A 7 -2.43 16.44 13.14
C LEU A 7 -2.08 15.04 12.61
N GLN A 8 -1.61 14.13 13.46
CA GLN A 8 -1.27 12.76 13.05
C GLN A 8 -2.52 11.96 12.64
N TRP A 9 -3.66 12.20 13.29
CA TRP A 9 -4.94 11.63 12.85
C TRP A 9 -5.38 12.16 11.50
N THR A 10 -5.28 13.47 11.28
CA THR A 10 -5.60 14.08 9.98
C THR A 10 -4.70 13.54 8.86
N MET A 11 -3.39 13.41 9.12
CA MET A 11 -2.45 12.83 8.16
C MET A 11 -2.75 11.36 7.86
N LEU A 12 -3.16 10.58 8.86
CA LEU A 12 -3.55 9.18 8.66
C LEU A 12 -4.80 9.08 7.80
N MET A 13 -5.83 9.89 8.08
CA MET A 13 -7.05 9.92 7.28
C MET A 13 -6.78 10.35 5.83
N LEU A 14 -5.90 11.34 5.63
CA LEU A 14 -5.48 11.75 4.29
C LEU A 14 -4.71 10.63 3.57
N SER A 15 -3.84 9.92 4.28
CA SER A 15 -3.09 8.78 3.73
C SER A 15 -4.04 7.65 3.34
N CYS A 16 -5.02 7.32 4.19
CA CYS A 16 -6.06 6.35 3.88
C CYS A 16 -6.87 6.80 2.65
N ALA A 17 -7.31 8.05 2.57
CA ALA A 17 -8.06 8.56 1.41
C ALA A 17 -7.25 8.48 0.11
N SER A 18 -5.97 8.88 0.16
CA SER A 18 -5.04 8.77 -0.97
C SER A 18 -4.86 7.31 -1.41
N LEU A 19 -4.71 6.39 -0.44
CA LEU A 19 -4.63 4.96 -0.67
C LEU A 19 -5.89 4.43 -1.36
N SER A 20 -7.08 4.79 -0.86
CA SER A 20 -8.37 4.36 -1.41
C SER A 20 -8.52 4.79 -2.87
N ILE A 21 -8.21 6.05 -3.19
CA ILE A 21 -8.27 6.56 -4.56
C ILE A 21 -7.35 5.75 -5.47
N GLY A 22 -6.12 5.49 -5.02
CA GLY A 22 -5.13 4.75 -5.79
C GLY A 22 -5.49 3.28 -6.02
N VAL A 23 -5.95 2.55 -4.98
CA VAL A 23 -6.36 1.14 -5.10
C VAL A 23 -7.55 0.97 -6.05
N ILE A 24 -8.47 1.94 -6.07
CA ILE A 24 -9.64 1.91 -6.94
C ILE A 24 -9.26 2.31 -8.37
N ALA A 25 -8.70 3.51 -8.55
CA ALA A 25 -8.52 4.08 -9.89
C ALA A 25 -7.33 3.46 -10.65
N GLY A 26 -6.25 3.08 -9.96
CA GLY A 26 -5.01 2.57 -10.57
C GLY A 26 -5.24 1.30 -11.41
N PRO A 27 -5.77 0.21 -10.83
CA PRO A 27 -6.06 -1.02 -11.56
C PRO A 27 -7.11 -0.85 -12.65
N LEU A 28 -8.14 -0.01 -12.44
CA LEU A 28 -9.16 0.29 -13.45
C LEU A 28 -8.55 0.98 -14.68
N LEU A 29 -7.69 1.99 -14.48
CA LEU A 29 -6.98 2.69 -15.56
C LEU A 29 -5.95 1.78 -16.25
N ALA A 30 -5.25 0.94 -15.49
CA ALA A 30 -4.35 -0.07 -16.06
C ALA A 30 -5.12 -1.06 -16.95
N LYS A 31 -6.33 -1.48 -16.56
CA LYS A 31 -7.16 -2.35 -17.39
C LYS A 31 -7.75 -1.62 -18.60
N PHE A 32 -8.08 -0.34 -18.46
CA PHE A 32 -8.51 0.52 -19.57
C PHE A 32 -7.44 0.55 -20.67
N TYR A 33 -6.15 0.63 -20.31
CA TYR A 33 -5.04 0.57 -21.25
C TYR A 33 -5.03 -0.74 -22.07
N PHE A 34 -5.18 -1.89 -21.42
CA PHE A 34 -5.20 -3.19 -22.12
C PHE A 34 -6.49 -3.43 -22.94
N ARG A 35 -7.68 -3.07 -22.44
CA ARG A 35 -8.97 -3.35 -23.12
C ARG A 35 -9.32 -2.35 -24.22
N ARG A 36 -9.16 -1.05 -23.98
CA ARG A 36 -9.68 0.02 -24.86
C ARG A 36 -8.59 0.78 -25.61
N ALA A 37 -7.41 0.95 -25.02
CA ALA A 37 -6.30 1.68 -25.66
C ALA A 37 -5.44 0.80 -26.60
N GLY A 38 -5.75 -0.50 -26.73
CA GLY A 38 -5.03 -1.42 -27.60
C GLY A 38 -3.64 -1.80 -27.10
N GLY A 39 -3.34 -1.57 -25.82
CA GLY A 39 -2.05 -1.83 -25.23
C GLY A 39 -1.72 -3.33 -25.18
N ASN A 40 -0.55 -3.71 -25.67
CA ASN A 40 -0.09 -5.12 -25.60
C ASN A 40 1.25 -5.25 -24.83
N ARG A 41 1.68 -4.18 -24.18
CA ARG A 41 2.99 -4.05 -23.54
C ARG A 41 2.87 -4.13 -22.03
N ALA A 42 3.53 -5.11 -21.43
CA ALA A 42 3.48 -5.31 -19.98
C ALA A 42 4.41 -4.37 -19.20
N TRP A 43 5.48 -3.84 -19.81
CA TRP A 43 6.41 -2.94 -19.12
C TRP A 43 5.90 -1.51 -19.00
N LEU A 44 5.04 -1.06 -19.90
CA LEU A 44 4.47 0.28 -19.80
C LEU A 44 3.59 0.44 -18.55
N PRO A 45 2.62 -0.45 -18.24
CA PRO A 45 1.90 -0.41 -16.97
C PRO A 45 2.80 -0.59 -15.74
N ALA A 46 3.85 -1.42 -15.84
CA ALA A 46 4.82 -1.60 -14.74
C ALA A 46 5.57 -0.29 -14.44
N PHE A 47 5.97 0.43 -15.48
CA PHE A 47 6.59 1.75 -15.37
C PHE A 47 5.61 2.79 -14.80
N LEU A 48 4.37 2.81 -15.29
CA LEU A 48 3.36 3.80 -14.87
C LEU A 48 3.03 3.73 -13.37
N GLN A 49 3.16 2.55 -12.75
CA GLN A 49 2.97 2.41 -11.30
C GLN A 49 3.91 3.32 -10.49
N THR A 50 5.14 3.58 -10.97
CA THR A 50 6.11 4.42 -10.25
C THR A 50 6.55 5.66 -11.02
N ALA A 51 6.10 5.85 -12.26
CA ALA A 51 6.42 7.01 -13.09
C ALA A 51 5.96 8.35 -12.48
N GLY A 52 4.98 8.32 -11.57
CA GLY A 52 4.49 9.48 -10.84
C GLY A 52 5.44 10.03 -9.78
N TRP A 53 6.63 9.44 -9.59
CA TRP A 53 7.60 9.85 -8.59
C TRP A 53 7.95 11.36 -8.57
N PRO A 54 8.00 12.11 -9.69
CA PRO A 54 8.31 13.54 -9.64
C PRO A 54 7.25 14.36 -8.89
N LEU A 55 6.01 13.86 -8.78
CA LEU A 55 4.95 14.54 -8.02
C LEU A 55 5.27 14.63 -6.52
N LEU A 56 6.13 13.74 -6.01
CA LEU A 56 6.61 13.78 -4.62
C LEU A 56 7.52 14.97 -4.33
N LEU A 57 8.08 15.61 -5.36
CA LEU A 57 8.88 16.82 -5.17
C LEU A 57 8.01 17.98 -4.67
N ILE A 58 6.71 18.00 -4.96
CA ILE A 58 5.77 19.03 -4.52
C ILE A 58 5.65 19.06 -2.98
N PRO A 59 5.26 17.97 -2.28
CA PRO A 59 5.16 17.99 -0.82
C PRO A 59 6.51 18.23 -0.13
N ILE A 60 7.62 17.72 -0.70
CA ILE A 60 8.98 17.98 -0.17
C ILE A 60 9.33 19.46 -0.29
N TRP A 61 9.03 20.08 -1.43
CA TRP A 61 9.28 21.50 -1.67
C TRP A 61 8.43 22.41 -0.76
N ILE A 62 7.14 22.11 -0.60
CA ILE A 62 6.25 22.84 0.31
C ILE A 62 6.78 22.78 1.75
N SER A 63 7.17 21.59 2.22
CA SER A 63 7.75 21.41 3.55
C SER A 63 9.04 22.22 3.72
N SER A 64 9.91 22.21 2.70
CA SER A 64 11.16 22.98 2.69
C SER A 64 10.92 24.49 2.76
N CYS A 65 9.94 25.00 2.01
CA CYS A 65 9.55 26.41 2.03
C CYS A 65 8.97 26.83 3.40
N TYR A 66 8.19 25.95 4.05
CA TYR A 66 7.62 26.22 5.36
C TYR A 66 8.70 26.31 6.45
N ASN A 67 9.66 25.37 6.45
CA ASN A 67 10.78 25.36 7.41
C ASN A 67 11.72 26.57 7.23
N LYS A 68 11.94 27.01 5.98
CA LYS A 68 12.73 28.21 5.68
C LYS A 68 12.12 29.50 6.25
N LYS A 69 10.78 29.60 6.30
CA LYS A 69 10.09 30.75 6.91
C LYS A 69 10.23 30.82 8.42
N GLN A 70 10.54 29.69 9.08
CA GLN A 70 10.75 29.62 10.53
C GLN A 70 12.21 29.84 10.95
N GLY A 71 13.11 30.17 10.01
CA GLY A 71 14.52 30.44 10.32
C GLY A 71 15.36 29.19 10.62
N CYS A 72 14.82 27.98 10.38
CA CYS A 72 15.57 26.74 10.53
C CYS A 72 16.62 26.59 9.42
N HIS A 73 17.85 26.23 9.81
CA HIS A 73 18.97 25.97 8.89
C HIS A 73 18.61 24.88 7.87
N PHE A 74 18.97 25.12 6.61
CA PHE A 74 18.72 24.26 5.45
C PHE A 74 19.49 22.93 5.57
N GLN A 75 18.82 21.83 5.93
CA GLN A 75 19.31 20.47 5.64
C GLN A 75 18.67 20.00 4.33
N THR A 76 19.50 19.77 3.33
CA THR A 76 19.08 19.58 1.93
C THR A 76 18.54 18.18 1.65
N VAL A 77 18.91 17.20 2.48
CA VAL A 77 18.48 15.80 2.44
C VAL A 77 18.60 15.26 3.86
N HIS A 78 17.53 14.69 4.41
CA HIS A 78 17.52 14.10 5.75
C HIS A 78 17.89 12.60 5.71
N VAL A 79 17.86 11.99 4.52
CA VAL A 79 18.20 10.58 4.29
C VAL A 79 19.70 10.32 4.51
N THR A 80 20.01 9.43 5.45
CA THR A 80 21.38 8.90 5.65
C THR A 80 21.75 7.91 4.55
N LEU A 81 23.05 7.66 4.33
CA LEU A 81 23.50 6.66 3.35
C LEU A 81 22.89 5.26 3.59
N LYS A 82 22.74 4.85 4.85
CA LYS A 82 22.11 3.57 5.20
C LYS A 82 20.64 3.52 4.73
N LEU A 83 19.90 4.60 4.99
CA LEU A 83 18.52 4.73 4.53
C LEU A 83 18.41 4.79 3.02
N PHE A 84 19.33 5.50 2.36
CA PHE A 84 19.39 5.55 0.91
C PHE A 84 19.56 4.15 0.31
N ILE A 85 20.52 3.36 0.82
CA ILE A 85 20.77 1.99 0.35
C ILE A 85 19.55 1.11 0.60
N ALA A 86 18.94 1.18 1.80
CA ALA A 86 17.74 0.43 2.12
C ALA A 86 16.56 0.79 1.21
N SER A 87 16.25 2.08 1.06
CA SER A 87 15.20 2.58 0.17
C SER A 87 15.46 2.24 -1.29
N PHE A 88 16.71 2.31 -1.75
CA PHE A 88 17.08 1.92 -3.11
C PHE A 88 16.87 0.41 -3.34
N GLY A 89 17.27 -0.43 -2.38
CA GLY A 89 17.03 -1.87 -2.43
C GLY A 89 15.54 -2.22 -2.44
N ILE A 90 14.75 -1.60 -1.56
CA ILE A 90 13.29 -1.78 -1.52
C ILE A 90 12.65 -1.32 -2.83
N GLY A 91 13.09 -0.18 -3.39
CA GLY A 91 12.57 0.29 -4.66
C GLY A 91 12.90 -0.63 -5.84
N MET A 92 14.06 -1.30 -5.86
CA MET A 92 14.32 -2.35 -6.84
C MET A 92 13.32 -3.53 -6.69
N LEU A 93 13.01 -3.96 -5.46
CA LEU A 93 11.98 -4.98 -5.23
C LEU A 93 10.60 -4.52 -5.70
N ILE A 94 10.24 -3.24 -5.48
CA ILE A 94 9.00 -2.65 -6.01
C ILE A 94 9.00 -2.69 -7.55
N GLY A 95 10.11 -2.38 -8.21
CA GLY A 95 10.21 -2.48 -9.67
C GLY A 95 9.99 -3.91 -10.17
N MET A 96 10.53 -4.90 -9.46
CA MET A 96 10.29 -6.32 -9.76
C MET A 96 8.81 -6.69 -9.54
N ASP A 97 8.21 -6.26 -8.42
CA ASP A 97 6.80 -6.49 -8.11
C ASP A 97 5.88 -5.90 -9.18
N ASN A 98 6.08 -4.63 -9.55
CA ASN A 98 5.32 -3.96 -10.60
C ASN A 98 5.38 -4.71 -11.92
N THR A 99 6.53 -5.32 -12.23
CA THR A 99 6.74 -6.12 -13.44
C THR A 99 5.94 -7.42 -13.36
N LEU A 100 6.07 -8.18 -12.27
CA LEU A 100 5.31 -9.42 -12.04
C LEU A 100 3.80 -9.16 -12.10
N TYR A 101 3.33 -8.11 -11.43
CA TYR A 101 1.93 -7.72 -11.42
C TYR A 101 1.42 -7.34 -12.82
N SER A 102 2.17 -6.53 -13.57
CA SER A 102 1.75 -6.09 -14.90
C SER A 102 1.72 -7.23 -15.92
N TRP A 103 2.67 -8.17 -15.82
CA TRP A 103 2.64 -9.39 -16.63
C TRP A 103 1.50 -10.33 -16.24
N GLY A 104 1.18 -10.42 -14.94
CA GLY A 104 -0.01 -11.14 -14.47
C GLY A 104 -1.30 -10.56 -15.05
N LEU A 105 -1.46 -9.23 -14.98
CA LEU A 105 -2.63 -8.50 -15.47
C LEU A 105 -2.86 -8.62 -16.99
N ARG A 106 -1.80 -8.93 -17.73
CA ARG A 106 -1.85 -9.20 -19.18
C ARG A 106 -2.57 -10.51 -19.49
N TYR A 107 -2.33 -11.56 -18.71
CA TYR A 107 -2.86 -12.91 -18.98
C TYR A 107 -4.13 -13.24 -18.20
N LEU A 108 -4.39 -12.52 -17.11
CA LEU A 108 -5.54 -12.74 -16.23
C LEU A 108 -6.62 -11.64 -16.38
N PRO A 109 -7.89 -11.99 -16.12
CA PRO A 109 -8.92 -11.00 -15.83
C PRO A 109 -8.52 -10.08 -14.67
N LEU A 110 -9.09 -8.88 -14.64
CA LEU A 110 -8.84 -7.93 -13.55
C LEU A 110 -9.32 -8.50 -12.20
N SER A 111 -10.47 -9.18 -12.19
CA SER A 111 -11.02 -9.85 -11.01
C SER A 111 -10.08 -10.93 -10.47
N THR A 112 -9.68 -11.90 -11.31
CA THR A 112 -8.76 -12.98 -10.93
C THR A 112 -7.42 -12.43 -10.44
N SER A 113 -6.84 -11.43 -11.13
CA SER A 113 -5.58 -10.81 -10.72
C SER A 113 -5.71 -10.18 -9.33
N ALA A 114 -6.80 -9.44 -9.08
CA ALA A 114 -7.01 -8.77 -7.81
C ALA A 114 -7.20 -9.77 -6.65
N MET A 115 -7.88 -10.90 -6.89
CA MET A 115 -8.07 -11.94 -5.87
C MET A 115 -6.78 -12.67 -5.52
N VAL A 116 -5.98 -13.05 -6.53
CA VAL A 116 -4.67 -13.65 -6.30
C VAL A 116 -3.77 -12.66 -5.57
N PHE A 117 -3.79 -11.39 -5.99
CA PHE A 117 -3.02 -10.34 -5.33
C PHE A 117 -3.45 -10.10 -3.87
N ALA A 118 -4.72 -10.32 -3.52
CA ALA A 118 -5.21 -10.18 -2.16
C ALA A 118 -4.53 -11.09 -1.14
N THR A 119 -3.95 -12.21 -1.60
CA THR A 119 -3.12 -13.09 -0.75
C THR A 119 -1.91 -12.38 -0.16
N GLN A 120 -1.55 -11.18 -0.67
CA GLN A 120 -0.53 -10.31 -0.08
C GLN A 120 -0.75 -10.07 1.41
N LEU A 121 -2.01 -10.01 1.87
CA LEU A 121 -2.31 -9.78 3.29
C LEU A 121 -1.80 -10.94 4.16
N GLY A 122 -1.95 -12.17 3.69
CA GLY A 122 -1.43 -13.36 4.39
C GLY A 122 0.10 -13.34 4.45
N PHE A 123 0.75 -13.04 3.33
CA PHE A 123 2.21 -12.88 3.30
C PHE A 123 2.69 -11.74 4.19
N ASN A 124 2.01 -10.59 4.15
CA ASN A 124 2.31 -9.43 5.00
C ASN A 124 2.16 -9.75 6.49
N ALA A 125 1.16 -10.55 6.88
CA ALA A 125 1.07 -11.03 8.26
C ALA A 125 2.28 -11.92 8.62
N VAL A 126 2.62 -12.91 7.79
CA VAL A 126 3.76 -13.80 8.05
C VAL A 126 5.08 -13.02 8.13
N PHE A 127 5.38 -12.19 7.14
CA PHE A 127 6.61 -11.38 7.13
C PHE A 127 6.59 -10.28 8.19
N GLY A 128 5.44 -9.69 8.50
CA GLY A 128 5.29 -8.73 9.59
C GLY A 128 5.64 -9.35 10.95
N TYR A 129 5.24 -10.60 11.16
CA TYR A 129 5.65 -11.37 12.34
C TYR A 129 7.15 -11.66 12.37
N LEU A 130 7.72 -12.11 11.25
CA LEU A 130 9.13 -12.54 11.19
C LEU A 130 10.11 -11.35 11.23
N ILE A 131 9.79 -10.25 10.55
CA ILE A 131 10.72 -9.13 10.31
C ILE A 131 10.58 -8.05 11.39
N VAL A 132 9.35 -7.56 11.63
CA VAL A 132 9.10 -6.47 12.58
C VAL A 132 8.49 -6.94 13.90
N ARG A 133 8.41 -8.26 14.13
CA ARG A 133 7.84 -8.88 15.33
C ARG A 133 6.45 -8.32 15.67
N GLN A 134 5.62 -8.19 14.64
CA GLN A 134 4.26 -7.68 14.76
C GLN A 134 3.46 -8.52 15.75
N LYS A 135 2.86 -7.87 16.75
CA LYS A 135 1.97 -8.53 17.72
C LYS A 135 0.56 -8.57 17.15
N PHE A 136 0.02 -9.76 16.95
CA PHE A 136 -1.37 -9.89 16.49
C PHE A 136 -2.34 -9.89 17.66
N THR A 137 -3.41 -9.12 17.49
CA THR A 137 -4.58 -9.23 18.36
C THR A 137 -5.54 -10.30 17.83
N PRO A 138 -6.43 -10.87 18.66
CA PRO A 138 -7.47 -11.77 18.17
C PRO A 138 -8.31 -11.14 17.04
N PHE A 139 -8.54 -9.81 17.12
CA PHE A 139 -9.26 -9.05 16.09
C PHE A 139 -8.47 -8.94 14.79
N SER A 140 -7.14 -8.76 14.86
CA SER A 140 -6.28 -8.74 13.69
C SER A 140 -6.25 -10.09 12.99
N ILE A 141 -6.22 -11.19 13.75
CA ILE A 141 -6.30 -12.56 13.21
C ILE A 141 -7.67 -12.78 12.55
N ASN A 142 -8.76 -12.38 13.22
CA ASN A 142 -10.11 -12.46 12.66
C ASN A 142 -10.21 -11.69 11.33
N ALA A 143 -9.65 -10.48 11.28
CA ALA A 143 -9.63 -9.67 10.06
C ALA A 143 -8.89 -10.36 8.90
N ILE A 144 -7.70 -10.93 9.16
CA ILE A 144 -6.92 -11.65 8.16
C ILE A 144 -7.70 -12.86 7.64
N ILE A 145 -8.33 -13.63 8.52
CA ILE A 145 -9.14 -14.81 8.15
C ILE A 145 -10.33 -14.38 7.28
N LEU A 146 -11.10 -13.38 7.72
CA LEU A 146 -12.28 -12.90 7.00
C LEU A 146 -11.92 -12.33 5.62
N LEU A 147 -10.85 -11.55 5.52
CA LEU A 147 -10.39 -10.97 4.25
C LEU A 147 -9.88 -12.04 3.30
N THR A 148 -9.14 -13.05 3.80
CA THR A 148 -8.65 -14.19 3.00
C THR A 148 -9.78 -15.11 2.57
N PHE A 149 -10.79 -15.31 3.43
CA PHE A 149 -11.97 -16.09 3.08
C PHE A 149 -12.83 -15.35 2.06
N GLY A 150 -13.00 -14.03 2.20
CA GLY A 150 -13.71 -13.19 1.23
C GLY A 150 -13.12 -13.29 -0.17
N THR A 151 -11.79 -13.32 -0.29
CA THR A 151 -11.11 -13.49 -1.59
C THR A 151 -11.26 -14.89 -2.14
N SER A 152 -11.34 -15.91 -1.26
CA SER A 152 -11.59 -17.30 -1.67
C SER A 152 -13.01 -17.49 -2.19
N VAL A 153 -14.01 -16.92 -1.53
CA VAL A 153 -15.42 -16.91 -1.98
C VAL A 153 -15.56 -16.23 -3.35
N LEU A 154 -14.81 -15.14 -3.55
CA LEU A 154 -14.72 -14.44 -4.83
C LEU A 154 -14.12 -15.33 -5.93
N SER A 155 -13.30 -16.31 -5.56
CA SER A 155 -12.65 -17.26 -6.48
C SER A 155 -13.50 -18.44 -6.88
N PHE A 156 -14.29 -18.98 -5.96
CA PHE A 156 -15.14 -20.12 -6.28
C PHE A 156 -16.37 -19.75 -7.10
N ASN A 157 -16.83 -18.50 -6.98
CA ASN A 157 -18.01 -18.01 -7.69
C ASN A 157 -17.67 -17.17 -8.93
N GLY A 158 -16.38 -16.96 -9.23
CA GLY A 158 -15.98 -16.41 -10.52
C GLY A 158 -16.25 -17.45 -11.60
N SER A 159 -17.06 -17.09 -12.60
CA SER A 159 -17.13 -17.85 -13.86
C SER A 159 -15.71 -18.10 -14.37
N SER A 160 -15.48 -19.22 -15.04
CA SER A 160 -14.19 -19.56 -15.66
C SER A 160 -13.86 -18.57 -16.79
N ASP A 161 -13.49 -17.34 -16.42
CA ASP A 161 -13.29 -16.21 -17.31
C ASP A 161 -11.86 -16.24 -17.84
N ARG A 162 -11.48 -17.32 -18.53
CA ARG A 162 -10.25 -17.25 -19.32
C ARG A 162 -10.49 -16.21 -20.42
N PRO A 163 -9.66 -15.14 -20.52
CA PRO A 163 -9.83 -14.16 -21.59
C PRO A 163 -9.73 -14.84 -22.96
N GLU A 164 -10.55 -14.41 -23.92
CA GLU A 164 -10.55 -14.96 -25.28
C GLU A 164 -9.14 -14.86 -25.89
N GLY A 165 -8.66 -15.96 -26.50
CA GLY A 165 -7.35 -16.02 -27.15
C GLY A 165 -6.15 -16.33 -26.23
N VAL A 166 -6.34 -16.47 -24.91
CA VAL A 166 -5.25 -16.84 -23.99
C VAL A 166 -5.14 -18.36 -23.84
N SER A 167 -3.96 -18.93 -24.11
CA SER A 167 -3.69 -20.36 -23.89
C SER A 167 -3.68 -20.72 -22.40
N GLN A 168 -3.90 -22.00 -22.06
CA GLN A 168 -3.84 -22.46 -20.67
C GLN A 168 -2.48 -22.19 -19.99
N GLU A 169 -1.37 -22.34 -20.72
CA GLU A 169 -0.02 -22.08 -20.19
C GLU A 169 0.16 -20.61 -19.77
N HIS A 170 -0.25 -19.68 -20.63
CA HIS A 170 -0.19 -18.24 -20.34
C HIS A 170 -1.11 -17.85 -19.17
N TYR A 171 -2.27 -18.49 -19.02
CA TYR A 171 -3.15 -18.27 -17.88
C TYR A 171 -2.51 -18.72 -16.56
N VAL A 172 -1.92 -19.93 -16.53
CA VAL A 172 -1.19 -20.44 -15.35
C VAL A 172 0.03 -19.57 -15.05
N LEU A 173 0.78 -19.15 -16.07
CA LEU A 173 1.88 -18.21 -15.90
C LEU A 173 1.39 -16.89 -15.27
N GLY A 174 0.28 -16.33 -15.75
CA GLY A 174 -0.34 -15.15 -15.16
C GLY A 174 -0.65 -15.34 -13.67
N PHE A 175 -1.22 -16.48 -13.30
CA PHE A 175 -1.50 -16.83 -11.91
C PHE A 175 -0.22 -16.88 -11.05
N ILE A 176 0.82 -17.58 -11.50
CA ILE A 176 2.09 -17.69 -10.80
C ILE A 176 2.74 -16.31 -10.64
N LEU A 177 2.73 -15.48 -11.68
CA LEU A 177 3.29 -14.14 -11.65
C LEU A 177 2.55 -13.23 -10.67
N THR A 178 1.21 -13.25 -10.67
CA THR A 178 0.43 -12.47 -9.71
C THR A 178 0.58 -12.97 -8.28
N ALA A 179 0.67 -14.28 -8.05
CA ALA A 179 0.91 -14.85 -6.72
C ALA A 179 2.31 -14.48 -6.21
N SER A 180 3.31 -14.49 -7.10
CA SER A 180 4.67 -14.04 -6.80
C SER A 180 4.71 -12.56 -6.45
N ALA A 181 3.97 -11.72 -7.20
CA ALA A 181 3.79 -10.31 -6.87
C ALA A 181 3.14 -10.14 -5.49
N ALA A 182 2.06 -10.87 -5.19
CA ALA A 182 1.41 -10.83 -3.88
C ALA A 182 2.38 -11.15 -2.72
N GLY A 183 3.20 -12.19 -2.89
CA GLY A 183 4.23 -12.57 -1.93
C GLY A 183 5.33 -11.52 -1.77
N LEU A 184 5.80 -10.96 -2.88
CA LEU A 184 6.83 -9.94 -2.88
C LEU A 184 6.33 -8.62 -2.28
N TYR A 185 5.14 -8.18 -2.65
CA TYR A 185 4.49 -7.01 -2.07
C TYR A 185 4.22 -7.18 -0.57
N GLY A 186 3.75 -8.37 -0.16
CA GLY A 186 3.59 -8.71 1.25
C GLY A 186 4.91 -8.69 2.05
N LEU A 187 6.05 -8.93 1.41
CA LEU A 187 7.38 -8.75 2.01
C LEU A 187 7.83 -7.28 2.04
N ILE A 188 7.53 -6.52 0.98
CA ILE A 188 7.92 -5.11 0.85
C ILE A 188 7.30 -4.27 1.99
N LEU A 189 6.03 -4.51 2.36
CA LEU A 189 5.35 -3.71 3.38
C LEU A 189 6.07 -3.74 4.75
N PRO A 190 6.42 -4.92 5.33
CA PRO A 190 7.21 -4.97 6.57
C PRO A 190 8.65 -4.48 6.43
N LEU A 191 9.28 -4.60 5.25
CA LEU A 191 10.63 -4.05 5.03
C LEU A 191 10.66 -2.52 5.11
N ILE A 192 9.62 -1.87 4.56
CA ILE A 192 9.43 -0.42 4.70
C ILE A 192 9.25 -0.06 6.18
N GLU A 193 8.38 -0.80 6.89
CA GLU A 193 8.16 -0.58 8.31
C GLU A 193 9.44 -0.78 9.15
N LEU A 194 10.24 -1.80 8.84
CA LEU A 194 11.52 -2.03 9.50
C LEU A 194 12.46 -0.85 9.27
N THR A 195 12.52 -0.33 8.04
CA THR A 195 13.37 0.81 7.71
C THR A 195 13.00 2.06 8.51
N TYR A 196 11.69 2.24 8.77
CA TYR A 196 11.22 3.29 9.67
C TYR A 196 11.66 3.01 11.12
N ARG A 197 11.46 1.80 11.65
CA ARG A 197 11.81 1.47 13.05
C ARG A 197 13.30 1.52 13.36
N GLU A 198 14.16 1.09 12.43
CA GLU A 198 15.62 1.00 12.62
C GLU A 198 16.35 2.34 12.40
N THR A 199 15.62 3.38 12.03
CA THR A 199 16.21 4.70 11.81
C THR A 199 16.44 5.42 13.13
N SER A 200 17.69 5.82 13.39
CA SER A 200 18.06 6.63 14.56
C SER A 200 17.67 8.10 14.45
N LEU A 201 17.05 8.51 13.33
CA LEU A 201 16.54 9.85 13.11
C LEU A 201 15.09 9.96 13.57
N GLN A 202 14.68 11.16 14.01
CA GLN A 202 13.26 11.46 14.15
C GLN A 202 12.59 11.36 12.80
N ILE A 203 11.69 10.39 12.63
CA ILE A 203 11.01 10.15 11.37
C ILE A 203 9.98 11.27 11.19
N THR A 204 10.30 12.20 10.30
CA THR A 204 9.37 13.23 9.85
C THR A 204 8.64 12.76 8.60
N TYR A 205 7.46 13.33 8.34
CA TYR A 205 6.72 13.06 7.11
C TYR A 205 7.55 13.42 5.87
N THR A 206 8.41 14.43 5.96
CA THR A 206 9.35 14.82 4.90
C THR A 206 10.37 13.72 4.62
N LEU A 207 10.95 13.10 5.64
CA LEU A 207 11.88 11.96 5.48
C LEU A 207 11.18 10.77 4.80
N VAL A 208 9.93 10.48 5.17
CA VAL A 208 9.13 9.44 4.52
C VAL A 208 8.95 9.72 3.03
N MET A 209 8.66 10.98 2.66
CA MET A 209 8.54 11.38 1.25
C MET A 209 9.88 11.32 0.50
N GLU A 210 11.00 11.67 1.15
CA GLU A 210 12.34 11.52 0.56
C GLU A 210 12.69 10.05 0.31
N MET A 211 12.40 9.16 1.27
CA MET A 211 12.58 7.71 1.11
C MET A 211 11.69 7.15 0.00
N GLN A 212 10.42 7.57 -0.05
CA GLN A 212 9.49 7.20 -1.11
C GLN A 212 9.97 7.66 -2.48
N LEU A 213 10.52 8.87 -2.59
CA LEU A 213 11.12 9.38 -3.82
C LEU A 213 12.22 8.43 -4.34
N ILE A 214 13.12 8.00 -3.45
CA ILE A 214 14.21 7.07 -3.78
C ILE A 214 13.65 5.69 -4.20
N MET A 215 12.66 5.18 -3.47
CA MET A 215 11.99 3.91 -3.79
C MET A 215 11.32 3.96 -5.17
N SER A 216 10.50 4.97 -5.43
CA SER A 216 9.80 5.12 -6.72
C SER A 216 10.76 5.42 -7.87
N PHE A 217 11.84 6.16 -7.64
CA PHE A 217 12.87 6.43 -8.64
C PHE A 217 13.62 5.15 -9.04
N SER A 218 14.09 4.37 -8.06
CA SER A 218 14.79 3.10 -8.32
C SER A 218 13.89 2.05 -8.96
N ALA A 219 12.62 1.95 -8.54
CA ALA A 219 11.62 1.12 -9.23
C ALA A 219 11.44 1.53 -10.69
N SER A 220 11.37 2.85 -10.94
CA SER A 220 11.24 3.39 -12.31
C SER A 220 12.46 3.09 -13.17
N ILE A 221 13.68 3.04 -12.61
CA ILE A 221 14.87 2.58 -13.34
C ILE A 221 14.69 1.14 -13.81
N VAL A 222 14.28 0.23 -12.91
CA VAL A 222 14.06 -1.19 -13.26
C VAL A 222 13.05 -1.31 -14.40
N CYS A 223 11.90 -0.64 -14.28
CA CYS A 223 10.88 -0.67 -15.32
C CYS A 223 11.34 -0.01 -16.63
N THR A 224 12.11 1.08 -16.56
CA THR A 224 12.66 1.76 -17.75
C THR A 224 13.64 0.88 -18.50
N ILE A 225 14.52 0.16 -17.78
CA ILE A 225 15.44 -0.82 -18.39
C ILE A 225 14.63 -1.87 -19.15
N GLY A 226 13.56 -2.41 -18.54
CA GLY A 226 12.65 -3.33 -19.20
C GLY A 226 11.99 -2.73 -20.45
N MET A 227 11.48 -1.50 -20.37
CA MET A 227 10.90 -0.82 -21.52
C MET A 227 11.90 -0.61 -22.67
N VAL A 228 13.17 -0.31 -22.37
CA VAL A 228 14.23 -0.15 -23.37
C VAL A 228 14.55 -1.49 -24.03
N VAL A 229 14.75 -2.55 -23.23
CA VAL A 229 15.06 -3.90 -23.73
C VAL A 229 13.96 -4.44 -24.64
N TYR A 230 12.69 -4.26 -24.26
CA TYR A 230 11.54 -4.75 -25.02
C TYR A 230 11.04 -3.79 -26.10
N LYS A 231 11.71 -2.63 -26.27
CA LYS A 231 11.38 -1.57 -27.25
C LYS A 231 9.97 -1.02 -27.08
N ASP A 232 9.53 -0.88 -25.83
CA ASP A 232 8.19 -0.40 -25.49
C ASP A 232 8.06 1.12 -25.65
N ILE A 233 9.16 1.88 -25.56
CA ILE A 233 9.15 3.35 -25.78
C ILE A 233 8.68 3.71 -27.20
N PRO A 234 9.31 3.22 -28.29
CA PRO A 234 8.81 3.51 -29.64
C PRO A 234 7.47 2.82 -29.93
N ALA A 235 7.18 1.68 -29.28
CA ALA A 235 5.88 1.02 -29.41
C ALA A 235 4.75 1.87 -28.82
N MET A 236 4.97 2.53 -27.67
CA MET A 236 4.01 3.44 -27.04
C MET A 236 3.62 4.59 -27.97
N VAL A 237 4.59 5.18 -28.68
CA VAL A 237 4.32 6.26 -29.64
C VAL A 237 3.45 5.75 -30.80
N ARG A 238 3.73 4.53 -31.28
CA ARG A 238 2.90 3.88 -32.32
C ARG A 238 1.49 3.56 -31.82
N GLU A 239 1.34 3.05 -30.60
CA GLU A 239 0.05 2.77 -29.97
C GLU A 239 -0.76 4.06 -29.81
N ALA A 240 -0.13 5.15 -29.36
CA ALA A 240 -0.78 6.45 -29.26
C ALA A 240 -1.30 6.95 -30.62
N ASN A 241 -0.50 6.77 -31.69
CA ASN A 241 -0.88 7.19 -33.05
C ASN A 241 -1.98 6.32 -33.66
N ALA A 242 -2.02 5.04 -33.32
CA ALA A 242 -3.02 4.09 -33.81
C ALA A 242 -4.28 4.00 -32.92
N SER A 243 -4.27 4.69 -31.76
CA SER A 243 -5.35 4.64 -30.79
C SER A 243 -6.64 5.21 -31.38
N GLN A 244 -7.71 4.41 -31.33
CA GLN A 244 -9.05 4.82 -31.76
C GLN A 244 -9.62 5.95 -30.91
N LEU A 245 -9.12 6.12 -29.68
CA LEU A 245 -9.50 7.19 -28.76
C LEU A 245 -8.80 8.53 -29.08
N GLY A 246 -7.81 8.52 -29.97
CA GLY A 246 -6.95 9.66 -30.25
C GLY A 246 -5.77 9.79 -29.27
N GLN A 247 -4.69 10.44 -29.74
CA GLN A 247 -3.43 10.58 -29.01
C GLN A 247 -3.60 11.30 -27.67
N GLY A 248 -4.40 12.37 -27.63
CA GLY A 248 -4.59 13.17 -26.41
C GLY A 248 -5.19 12.38 -25.26
N LEU A 249 -6.26 11.61 -25.54
CA LEU A 249 -6.91 10.76 -24.53
C LEU A 249 -6.02 9.59 -24.11
N TYR A 250 -5.25 9.03 -25.04
CA TYR A 250 -4.25 8.00 -24.73
C TYR A 250 -3.25 8.51 -23.68
N TYR A 251 -2.52 9.60 -23.95
CA TYR A 251 -1.54 10.13 -23.00
C TYR A 251 -2.16 10.63 -21.70
N THR A 252 -3.36 11.21 -21.75
CA THR A 252 -4.09 11.63 -20.55
C THR A 252 -4.42 10.44 -19.66
N SER A 253 -4.82 9.31 -20.25
CA SER A 253 -5.10 8.07 -19.49
C SER A 253 -3.84 7.50 -18.82
N LEU A 254 -2.68 7.55 -19.49
CA LEU A 254 -1.41 7.11 -18.92
C LEU A 254 -0.99 8.03 -17.75
N LEU A 255 -1.13 9.34 -17.92
CA LEU A 255 -0.84 10.32 -16.87
C LEU A 255 -1.76 10.13 -15.66
N ALA A 256 -3.07 9.97 -15.89
CA ALA A 256 -4.03 9.71 -14.83
C ALA A 256 -3.69 8.41 -14.09
N CYS A 257 -3.28 7.37 -14.81
CA CYS A 257 -2.83 6.10 -14.22
C CYS A 257 -1.63 6.33 -13.29
N ALA A 258 -0.59 7.03 -13.78
CA ALA A 258 0.60 7.34 -12.99
C ALA A 258 0.30 8.17 -11.73
N VAL A 259 -0.61 9.16 -11.84
CA VAL A 259 -1.07 9.96 -10.69
C VAL A 259 -1.80 9.09 -9.67
N CYS A 260 -2.71 8.22 -10.12
CA CYS A 260 -3.48 7.34 -9.22
C CYS A 260 -2.56 6.35 -8.48
N TRP A 261 -1.59 5.75 -9.17
CA TRP A 261 -0.59 4.90 -8.53
C TRP A 261 0.33 5.67 -7.59
N GLN A 262 0.65 6.93 -7.91
CA GLN A 262 1.41 7.76 -6.99
C GLN A 262 0.63 8.05 -5.69
N LEU A 263 -0.68 8.34 -5.79
CA LEU A 263 -1.57 8.49 -4.64
C LEU A 263 -1.67 7.19 -3.83
N PHE A 264 -1.72 6.04 -4.50
CA PHE A 264 -1.66 4.72 -3.85
C PHE A 264 -0.41 4.62 -2.97
N PHE A 265 0.78 4.83 -3.55
CA PHE A 265 2.02 4.73 -2.80
C PHE A 265 2.09 5.74 -1.65
N ILE A 266 1.78 7.02 -1.89
CA ILE A 266 1.74 8.04 -0.81
C ILE A 266 0.87 7.57 0.36
N GLY A 267 -0.29 6.98 0.05
CA GLY A 267 -1.19 6.43 1.05
C GLY A 267 -0.61 5.24 1.81
N VAL A 268 -0.01 4.27 1.10
CA VAL A 268 0.67 3.11 1.71
C VAL A 268 1.76 3.57 2.67
N PHE A 269 2.71 4.36 2.18
CA PHE A 269 3.86 4.81 2.97
C PHE A 269 3.41 5.65 4.17
N GLY A 270 2.40 6.52 4.00
CA GLY A 270 1.82 7.31 5.08
C GLY A 270 1.12 6.46 6.15
N VAL A 271 0.36 5.44 5.76
CA VAL A 271 -0.29 4.50 6.71
C VAL A 271 0.76 3.69 7.47
N ILE A 272 1.79 3.19 6.79
CA ILE A 272 2.87 2.42 7.44
C ILE A 272 3.60 3.30 8.46
N PHE A 273 3.92 4.53 8.07
CA PHE A 273 4.61 5.49 8.95
C PHE A 273 3.77 5.82 10.19
N LEU A 274 2.48 6.08 10.02
CA LEU A 274 1.60 6.50 11.11
C LEU A 274 1.04 5.33 11.92
N SER A 275 1.11 4.10 11.43
CA SER A 275 0.55 2.92 12.08
C SER A 275 1.47 1.71 11.92
N ASN A 276 1.22 0.86 10.92
CA ASN A 276 2.02 -0.34 10.63
C ASN A 276 1.70 -0.89 9.24
N SER A 277 2.56 -1.81 8.76
CA SER A 277 2.40 -2.54 7.51
C SER A 277 1.12 -3.37 7.44
N LEU A 278 0.68 -3.92 8.56
CA LEU A 278 -0.51 -4.76 8.62
C LEU A 278 -1.78 -3.95 8.31
N LEU A 279 -1.97 -2.77 8.91
CA LEU A 279 -3.11 -1.90 8.63
C LEU A 279 -3.13 -1.50 7.15
N SER A 280 -1.98 -1.15 6.57
CA SER A 280 -1.90 -0.85 5.14
C SER A 280 -2.35 -2.04 4.29
N GLY A 281 -1.88 -3.26 4.61
CA GLY A 281 -2.31 -4.48 3.95
C GLY A 281 -3.80 -4.76 4.09
N VAL A 282 -4.40 -4.53 5.27
CA VAL A 282 -5.83 -4.70 5.55
C VAL A 282 -6.65 -3.70 4.72
N ILE A 283 -6.24 -2.43 4.65
CA ILE A 283 -6.93 -1.43 3.82
C ILE A 283 -6.89 -1.83 2.34
N ILE A 284 -5.73 -2.25 1.83
CA ILE A 284 -5.58 -2.72 0.45
C ILE A 284 -6.52 -3.91 0.20
N ALA A 285 -6.50 -4.92 1.07
CA ALA A 285 -7.35 -6.11 0.95
C ALA A 285 -8.85 -5.78 1.02
N PHE A 286 -9.26 -4.81 1.85
CA PHE A 286 -10.64 -4.35 1.92
C PHE A 286 -11.11 -3.72 0.59
N TYR A 287 -10.26 -2.94 -0.07
CA TYR A 287 -10.61 -2.28 -1.33
C TYR A 287 -10.59 -3.19 -2.55
N ILE A 288 -10.01 -4.40 -2.47
CA ILE A 288 -10.01 -5.37 -3.58
C ILE A 288 -11.43 -5.74 -4.05
N PRO A 289 -12.35 -6.24 -3.19
CA PRO A 289 -13.71 -6.54 -3.61
C PRO A 289 -14.49 -5.27 -4.01
N VAL A 290 -14.22 -4.13 -3.39
CA VAL A 290 -14.80 -2.83 -3.78
C VAL A 290 -14.39 -2.46 -5.22
N ASN A 291 -13.13 -2.66 -5.57
CA ASN A 291 -12.63 -2.40 -6.92
C ASN A 291 -13.31 -3.30 -7.95
N GLN A 292 -13.58 -4.57 -7.61
CA GLN A 292 -14.32 -5.47 -8.50
C GLN A 292 -15.77 -5.03 -8.74
N MET A 293 -16.44 -4.42 -7.76
CA MET A 293 -17.75 -3.81 -7.97
C MET A 293 -17.70 -2.64 -8.94
N LEU A 294 -16.71 -1.77 -8.79
CA LEU A 294 -16.57 -0.64 -9.70
C LEU A 294 -16.24 -1.10 -11.11
N ALA A 295 -15.51 -2.21 -11.26
CA ALA A 295 -15.29 -2.84 -12.56
C ALA A 295 -16.61 -3.31 -13.20
N VAL A 296 -17.55 -3.90 -12.44
CA VAL A 296 -18.91 -4.24 -12.90
C VAL A 296 -19.62 -3.00 -13.47
N PHE A 297 -19.59 -1.87 -12.76
CA PHE A 297 -20.27 -0.65 -13.22
C PHE A 297 -19.58 0.04 -14.42
N VAL A 298 -18.25 -0.05 -14.53
CA VAL A 298 -17.47 0.67 -15.56
C VAL A 298 -17.32 -0.13 -16.86
N TYR A 299 -17.31 -1.46 -16.75
CA TYR A 299 -17.06 -2.37 -17.85
C TYR A 299 -18.23 -3.31 -18.17
N ASP A 300 -19.37 -3.13 -17.50
CA ASP A 300 -20.56 -3.97 -17.64
C ASP A 300 -20.27 -5.47 -17.38
N ASP A 301 -19.31 -5.77 -16.48
CA ASP A 301 -19.04 -7.15 -16.05
C ASP A 301 -20.22 -7.67 -15.19
N GLU A 302 -20.50 -8.97 -15.18
CA GLU A 302 -21.65 -9.53 -14.43
C GLU A 302 -21.50 -9.42 -12.90
N PHE A 303 -22.58 -9.07 -12.18
CA PHE A 303 -22.60 -9.08 -10.72
C PHE A 303 -23.17 -10.39 -10.18
N ASP A 304 -22.34 -11.16 -9.50
CA ASP A 304 -22.73 -12.42 -8.87
C ASP A 304 -22.82 -12.32 -7.33
N SER A 305 -23.65 -13.18 -6.75
CA SER A 305 -23.84 -13.39 -5.31
C SER A 305 -22.53 -13.57 -4.53
N GLY A 306 -21.50 -14.20 -5.11
CA GLY A 306 -20.18 -14.34 -4.51
C GLY A 306 -19.46 -13.00 -4.30
N LYS A 307 -19.64 -12.03 -5.20
CA LYS A 307 -19.08 -10.67 -5.06
C LYS A 307 -19.72 -9.95 -3.86
N ALA A 308 -21.03 -10.08 -3.68
CA ALA A 308 -21.75 -9.53 -2.52
C ALA A 308 -21.24 -10.13 -1.19
N MET A 309 -21.08 -11.45 -1.13
CA MET A 309 -20.57 -12.14 0.06
C MET A 309 -19.13 -11.72 0.38
N ALA A 310 -18.26 -11.62 -0.62
CA ALA A 310 -16.88 -11.16 -0.45
C ALA A 310 -16.81 -9.73 0.11
N MET A 311 -17.69 -8.84 -0.33
CA MET A 311 -17.80 -7.49 0.24
C MET A 311 -18.23 -7.50 1.71
N GLY A 312 -19.25 -8.30 2.06
CA GLY A 312 -19.72 -8.41 3.45
C GLY A 312 -18.61 -8.90 4.37
N LEU A 313 -17.87 -9.92 3.95
CA LEU A 313 -16.72 -10.45 4.67
C LEU A 313 -15.57 -9.43 4.78
N ALA A 314 -15.28 -8.71 3.70
CA ALA A 314 -14.25 -7.69 3.72
C ALA A 314 -14.60 -6.52 4.65
N PHE A 315 -15.86 -6.07 4.64
CA PHE A 315 -16.34 -5.05 5.56
C PHE A 315 -16.24 -5.51 7.01
N TRP A 316 -16.67 -6.74 7.31
CA TRP A 316 -16.53 -7.30 8.66
C TRP A 316 -15.06 -7.44 9.07
N GLY A 317 -14.19 -7.95 8.20
CA GLY A 317 -12.76 -8.04 8.47
C GLY A 317 -12.14 -6.68 8.78
N PHE A 318 -12.46 -5.66 7.98
CA PHE A 318 -11.99 -4.30 8.17
C PHE A 318 -12.46 -3.69 9.49
N VAL A 319 -13.77 -3.77 9.80
CA VAL A 319 -14.33 -3.25 11.05
C VAL A 319 -13.76 -3.98 12.27
N SER A 320 -13.57 -5.30 12.18
CA SER A 320 -12.94 -6.09 13.23
C SER A 320 -11.53 -5.58 13.53
N TYR A 321 -10.73 -5.33 12.48
CA TYR A 321 -9.38 -4.81 12.63
C TYR A 321 -9.37 -3.45 13.34
N LEU A 322 -10.18 -2.50 12.85
CA LEU A 322 -10.25 -1.15 13.43
C LEU A 322 -10.70 -1.18 14.90
N TYR A 323 -11.66 -2.03 15.23
CA TYR A 323 -12.11 -2.22 16.60
C TYR A 323 -10.99 -2.79 17.49
N GLY A 324 -10.22 -3.75 16.97
CA GLY A 324 -9.05 -4.31 17.66
C GLY A 324 -7.97 -3.28 17.96
N GLU A 325 -7.67 -2.40 17.01
CA GLU A 325 -6.73 -1.29 17.19
C GLU A 325 -7.26 -0.27 18.23
N TYR A 326 -8.55 0.10 18.14
CA TYR A 326 -9.18 0.99 19.11
C TYR A 326 -9.11 0.41 20.52
N ARG A 327 -9.45 -0.86 20.71
CA ARG A 327 -9.41 -1.50 22.04
C ARG A 327 -7.98 -1.58 22.57
N SER A 328 -7.03 -1.94 21.72
CA SER A 328 -5.60 -1.99 22.10
C SER A 328 -5.05 -0.63 22.49
N TYR A 329 -5.55 0.45 21.87
CA TYR A 329 -5.25 1.82 22.27
C TYR A 329 -5.85 2.15 23.64
N VAL A 330 -7.14 1.90 23.85
CA VAL A 330 -7.82 2.18 25.13
C VAL A 330 -7.15 1.45 26.29
N THR A 331 -6.88 0.14 26.16
CA THR A 331 -6.21 -0.64 27.21
C THR A 331 -4.79 -0.13 27.52
N GLN A 332 -4.06 0.42 26.54
CA GLN A 332 -2.75 1.03 26.79
C GLN A 332 -2.87 2.34 27.57
N VAL A 333 -3.88 3.17 27.28
CA VAL A 333 -4.13 4.42 28.01
C VAL A 333 -4.50 4.12 29.45
N GLU A 334 -5.42 3.18 29.68
CA GLU A 334 -5.84 2.74 31.01
C GLU A 334 -4.65 2.22 31.84
N ASN A 335 -3.80 1.36 31.26
CA ASN A 335 -2.61 0.83 31.94
C ASN A 335 -1.58 1.93 32.27
N HIS A 336 -1.49 2.99 31.46
CA HIS A 336 -0.59 4.10 31.72
C HIS A 336 -1.10 4.99 32.86
N GLU A 337 -2.39 5.31 32.85
CA GLU A 337 -3.05 6.05 33.93
C GLU A 337 -2.98 5.30 35.27
N SER A 338 -3.19 3.98 35.27
CA SER A 338 -3.04 3.17 36.49
C SER A 338 -1.60 3.14 36.99
N SER A 339 -0.61 3.05 36.10
CA SER A 339 0.81 3.07 36.51
C SER A 339 1.22 4.40 37.14
N LEU A 340 0.66 5.51 36.66
CA LEU A 340 0.88 6.84 37.23
C LEU A 340 0.25 6.96 38.62
N SER A 341 -1.00 6.51 38.80
CA SER A 341 -1.66 6.53 40.12
C SER A 341 -0.96 5.64 41.15
N ASP A 342 -0.43 4.48 40.73
CA ASP A 342 0.32 3.58 41.60
C ASP A 342 1.67 4.21 42.01
N SER A 343 2.34 4.92 41.09
CA SER A 343 3.59 5.63 41.40
C SER A 343 3.38 6.81 42.36
N GLU A 344 2.30 7.58 42.19
CA GLU A 344 1.97 8.74 43.02
C GLU A 344 1.53 8.31 44.44
N SER A 345 0.79 7.20 44.53
CA SER A 345 0.40 6.61 45.82
C SER A 345 1.58 5.94 46.55
N ALA A 346 2.57 5.41 45.83
CA ALA A 346 3.82 4.93 46.42
C ALA A 346 4.68 6.09 46.98
N SER A 347 4.83 7.20 46.24
CA SER A 347 5.57 8.37 46.73
C SER A 347 4.93 9.01 47.98
N LEU A 348 3.58 9.03 48.05
CA LEU A 348 2.86 9.53 49.23
C LEU A 348 2.99 8.63 50.47
N ARG A 349 3.38 7.35 50.31
CA ARG A 349 3.64 6.44 51.42
C ARG A 349 5.06 6.57 51.95
N GLU A 350 6.04 6.87 51.10
CA GLU A 350 7.43 7.09 51.51
C GLU A 350 7.64 8.46 52.20
N ASP A 351 6.82 9.46 51.88
CA ASP A 351 6.93 10.83 52.45
C ASP A 351 6.15 11.02 53.76
N LYS A 352 5.55 9.95 54.31
CA LYS A 352 5.03 9.97 55.68
C LYS A 352 6.18 9.62 56.63
N PRO A 353 6.69 10.57 57.45
CA PRO A 353 7.63 10.20 58.50
C PRO A 353 6.98 9.17 59.42
N ASP A 354 7.73 8.13 59.78
CA ASP A 354 7.32 7.10 60.75
C ASP A 354 6.95 7.77 62.09
N GLU A 355 5.68 8.13 62.26
CA GLU A 355 5.10 8.42 63.57
C GLU A 355 4.82 7.09 64.30
N MET A 356 5.88 6.51 64.84
CA MET A 356 5.90 5.45 65.87
C MET A 356 7.32 5.50 66.47
N ASP A 357 7.59 5.75 67.75
CA ASP A 357 6.86 5.44 68.97
C ASP A 357 7.23 6.46 70.07
N ALA A 358 6.23 7.04 70.73
CA ALA A 358 6.38 7.68 72.04
C ALA A 358 5.16 7.32 72.90
N VAL A 359 5.20 6.14 73.52
CA VAL A 359 4.34 5.74 74.63
C VAL A 359 5.23 5.34 75.80
#